data_AF-A0A9P5TUQ9-F1
#
_entry.id   AF-A0A9P5TUQ9-F1
#
_cell.length_a   1.000
_cell.length_b   1.000
_cell.length_c   1.000
_cell.angle_alpha   90.00
_cell.angle_beta   90.00
_cell.angle_gamma   90.00
#
_symmetry.space_group_name_H-M   'P 1'
#
loop_
_entity.id
_entity.type
_entity.pdbx_description
1 polymer ?
#
loop_
_entity_poly.entity_id
_entity_poly.type
_entity_poly.pdbx_seq_one_letter_code
_entity_poly.pdbx_strand_id
1 'polypeptide(L)'
;MCHVSIDRVEVKFWFFPVHFRFTGGSWVTVTLDGFVVFVPTSKKCPPWIQRLRNDLIYTILNGDTIRLHSMNPNVYLSKKAAIIDGNNGLGQNASKGTHREICMRGTASQWHIFRSNTGRIYTFGDLVAEWRRCNDESRESFVLISREARWTKVPIFVPMDGADGKKSKFVQFLHTLYNLPSNVGRVYNNPICTLDLYVPQCDITFAEFRLRDAELLRQGATKIKEKYVDIETHYPGILGDMKWEFFLHAISSFGQG
;
A
#
# COMPACT_ATOMS: atom_id res chain seq x y z
N MET A 1 -0.48 3.80 -19.40
CA MET A 1 -1.44 4.82 -18.91
C MET A 1 -2.05 4.34 -17.59
N CYS A 2 -2.11 5.18 -16.56
CA CYS A 2 -2.64 4.83 -15.23
C CYS A 2 -3.85 5.70 -14.88
N HIS A 3 -4.92 5.06 -14.44
CA HIS A 3 -6.16 5.67 -13.98
C HIS A 3 -6.36 5.30 -12.51
N VAL A 4 -6.39 6.28 -11.62
CA VAL A 4 -6.65 6.10 -10.20
C VAL A 4 -7.99 6.74 -9.89
N SER A 5 -8.95 5.94 -9.44
CA SER A 5 -10.23 6.41 -8.93
C SER A 5 -10.24 6.25 -7.42
N ILE A 6 -10.56 7.32 -6.70
CA ILE A 6 -10.69 7.31 -5.26
C ILE A 6 -12.05 7.88 -4.91
N ASP A 7 -12.91 7.05 -4.33
CA ASP A 7 -14.27 7.44 -3.97
C ASP A 7 -14.27 8.51 -2.89
N ARG A 8 -13.51 8.28 -1.81
CA ARG A 8 -13.35 9.22 -0.70
C ARG A 8 -11.96 9.13 -0.10
N VAL A 9 -11.40 10.28 0.28
CA VAL A 9 -10.16 10.38 1.04
C VAL A 9 -10.40 11.27 2.25
N GLU A 10 -10.20 10.72 3.43
CA GLU A 10 -10.15 11.48 4.67
C GLU A 10 -8.69 11.70 5.07
N VAL A 11 -8.30 12.97 5.14
CA VAL A 11 -6.96 13.42 5.49
C VAL A 11 -7.02 14.11 6.84
N LYS A 12 -6.36 13.56 7.85
CA LYS A 12 -6.23 14.17 9.18
C LYS A 12 -4.83 14.73 9.36
N PHE A 13 -4.73 16.03 9.55
CA PHE A 13 -3.46 16.69 9.80
C PHE A 13 -3.23 16.91 11.30
N TRP A 14 -2.05 16.49 11.76
CA TRP A 14 -1.60 16.66 13.13
C TRP A 14 -0.39 17.59 13.18
N PHE A 15 -0.60 18.84 13.63
CA PHE A 15 0.49 19.82 13.75
C PHE A 15 1.42 19.53 14.95
N PHE A 16 0.93 18.82 15.98
CA PHE A 16 1.68 18.48 17.19
C PHE A 16 1.49 17.02 17.65
N PRO A 17 2.22 16.07 17.03
CA PRO A 17 1.96 14.64 17.20
C PRO A 17 2.23 14.11 18.61
N VAL A 18 3.02 14.79 19.45
CA VAL A 18 3.45 14.25 20.76
C VAL A 18 2.52 14.64 21.91
N HIS A 19 1.83 15.79 21.85
CA HIS A 19 1.01 16.27 22.98
C HIS A 19 -0.50 16.28 22.70
N PHE A 20 -0.91 16.50 21.46
CA PHE A 20 -2.33 16.74 21.16
C PHE A 20 -3.08 15.50 20.65
N ARG A 21 -2.39 14.38 20.41
CA ARG A 21 -3.06 13.13 20.04
C ARG A 21 -3.92 12.53 21.15
N PHE A 22 -3.71 12.92 22.40
CA PHE A 22 -4.44 12.38 23.55
C PHE A 22 -5.67 13.21 23.95
N THR A 23 -5.75 14.50 23.58
CA THR A 23 -6.78 15.41 24.14
C THR A 23 -7.40 16.41 23.17
N GLY A 24 -6.80 16.68 22.00
CA GLY A 24 -7.20 17.83 21.17
C GLY A 24 -7.96 17.53 19.87
N GLY A 25 -8.06 16.26 19.46
CA GLY A 25 -8.54 15.92 18.12
C GLY A 25 -7.59 16.38 17.00
N SER A 26 -7.93 16.06 15.75
CA SER A 26 -7.18 16.53 14.58
C SER A 26 -7.41 18.03 14.39
N TRP A 27 -6.35 18.77 14.02
CA TRP A 27 -6.44 20.21 13.79
C TRP A 27 -7.25 20.53 12.53
N VAL A 28 -6.96 19.76 11.48
CA VAL A 28 -7.60 19.91 10.18
C VAL A 28 -7.95 18.51 9.71
N THR A 29 -9.24 18.29 9.45
CA THR A 29 -9.74 17.10 8.76
C THR A 29 -10.27 17.57 7.42
N VAL A 30 -9.65 17.11 6.33
CA VAL A 30 -10.12 17.37 4.98
C VAL A 30 -10.70 16.07 4.44
N THR A 31 -11.95 16.13 3.97
CA THR A 31 -12.57 15.03 3.21
C THR A 31 -12.63 15.46 1.75
N LEU A 32 -12.04 14.64 0.88
CA LEU A 32 -12.10 14.81 -0.57
C LEU A 32 -12.94 13.67 -1.13
N ASP A 33 -14.01 13.99 -1.84
CA ASP A 33 -14.93 13.02 -2.44
C ASP A 33 -14.77 13.05 -3.97
N GLY A 34 -14.86 11.88 -4.61
CA GLY A 34 -14.90 11.72 -6.06
C GLY A 34 -13.62 12.14 -6.79
N PHE A 35 -12.45 11.75 -6.28
CA PHE A 35 -11.17 12.17 -6.86
C PHE A 35 -10.64 11.15 -7.88
N VAL A 36 -10.47 11.59 -9.13
CA VAL A 36 -9.89 10.78 -10.20
C VAL A 36 -8.56 11.38 -10.64
N VAL A 37 -7.47 10.62 -10.50
CA VAL A 37 -6.15 10.99 -11.01
C VAL A 37 -5.87 10.22 -12.28
N PHE A 38 -5.66 10.98 -13.34
CA PHE A 38 -5.18 10.44 -14.59
C PHE A 38 -3.68 10.70 -14.74
N VAL A 39 -2.88 9.63 -14.74
CA VAL A 39 -1.42 9.71 -14.96
C VAL A 39 -1.10 9.11 -16.32
N PRO A 40 -0.91 9.94 -17.37
CA PRO A 40 -0.65 9.44 -18.72
C PRO A 40 0.68 8.70 -18.82
N THR A 41 1.72 9.20 -18.14
CA THR A 41 3.08 8.63 -18.19
C THR A 41 3.77 8.75 -16.84
N SER A 42 4.47 7.71 -16.42
CA SER A 42 5.27 7.69 -15.18
C SER A 42 6.28 8.86 -15.09
N LYS A 43 6.85 9.27 -16.24
CA LYS A 43 7.80 10.40 -16.34
C LYS A 43 7.21 11.76 -15.98
N LYS A 44 5.89 11.94 -16.09
CA LYS A 44 5.18 13.20 -15.79
C LYS A 44 4.48 13.17 -14.44
N CYS A 45 4.82 12.22 -13.57
CA CYS A 45 4.24 12.11 -12.25
C CYS A 45 4.66 13.32 -11.39
N PRO A 46 3.72 14.03 -10.74
CA PRO A 46 4.05 15.07 -9.77
C PRO A 46 5.04 14.55 -8.71
N PRO A 47 6.05 15.33 -8.30
CA PRO A 47 7.09 14.87 -7.38
C PRO A 47 6.55 14.34 -6.04
N TRP A 48 5.45 14.91 -5.54
CA TRP A 48 4.83 14.48 -4.29
C TRP A 48 4.16 13.10 -4.41
N ILE A 49 3.49 12.79 -5.54
CA ILE A 49 2.94 11.46 -5.83
C ILE A 49 4.09 10.46 -5.97
N GLN A 50 5.18 10.86 -6.62
CA GLN A 50 6.36 10.00 -6.78
C GLN A 50 6.97 9.65 -5.41
N ARG A 51 7.07 10.61 -4.49
CA ARG A 51 7.52 10.35 -3.12
C ARG A 51 6.58 9.41 -2.38
N LEU A 52 5.27 9.66 -2.44
CA LEU A 52 4.26 8.81 -1.80
C LEU A 52 4.31 7.37 -2.32
N ARG A 53 4.44 7.21 -3.64
CA ARG A 53 4.62 5.91 -4.30
C ARG A 53 5.89 5.22 -3.81
N ASN A 54 7.02 5.91 -3.84
CA ASN A 54 8.31 5.35 -3.42
C ASN A 54 8.29 4.98 -1.92
N ASP A 55 7.64 5.78 -1.07
CA ASP A 55 7.47 5.48 0.35
C ASP A 55 6.59 4.25 0.58
N LEU A 56 5.50 4.10 -0.17
CA LEU A 56 4.63 2.93 -0.10
C LEU A 56 5.38 1.67 -0.55
N ILE A 57 6.08 1.74 -1.69
CA ILE A 57 6.92 0.64 -2.18
C ILE A 57 7.96 0.28 -1.13
N TYR A 58 8.70 1.26 -0.62
CA TYR A 58 9.70 1.03 0.41
C TYR A 58 9.10 0.36 1.65
N THR A 59 7.88 0.78 2.04
CA THR A 59 7.14 0.19 3.16
C THR A 59 6.76 -1.26 2.88
N ILE A 60 6.26 -1.57 1.69
CA ILE A 60 5.90 -2.94 1.32
C ILE A 60 7.14 -3.85 1.30
N LEU A 61 8.27 -3.35 0.81
CA LEU A 61 9.51 -4.12 0.68
C LEU A 61 10.28 -4.28 2.00
N ASN A 62 10.41 -3.20 2.76
CA ASN A 62 11.29 -3.14 3.94
C ASN A 62 10.51 -3.09 5.25
N GLY A 63 9.21 -2.81 5.22
CA GLY A 63 8.38 -2.80 6.41
C GLY A 63 8.18 -4.19 7.00
N ASP A 64 7.84 -4.20 8.29
CA ASP A 64 7.59 -5.39 9.06
C ASP A 64 6.09 -5.69 9.01
N THR A 65 5.73 -6.85 8.47
CA THR A 65 4.31 -7.26 8.46
C THR A 65 3.94 -7.68 9.87
N ILE A 66 3.12 -6.87 10.55
CA ILE A 66 2.63 -7.17 11.91
C ILE A 66 1.52 -8.22 11.84
N ARG A 67 0.64 -8.10 10.83
CA ARG A 67 -0.54 -8.95 10.67
C ARG A 67 -0.86 -9.12 9.19
N LEU A 68 -1.19 -10.35 8.83
CA LEU A 68 -1.76 -10.71 7.54
C LEU A 68 -2.74 -11.83 7.82
N HIS A 69 -4.04 -11.61 7.59
CA HIS A 69 -5.05 -12.62 7.93
C HIS A 69 -5.12 -13.73 6.88
N SER A 70 -5.23 -13.35 5.61
CA SER A 70 -5.19 -14.29 4.50
C SER A 70 -4.54 -13.67 3.29
N MET A 71 -3.87 -14.50 2.51
CA MET A 71 -3.33 -14.13 1.21
C MET A 71 -3.50 -15.29 0.24
N ASN A 72 -4.28 -15.07 -0.81
CA ASN A 72 -4.64 -16.08 -1.80
C ASN A 72 -4.16 -15.65 -3.19
N PRO A 73 -2.97 -16.08 -3.63
CA PRO A 73 -2.57 -15.97 -5.02
C PRO A 73 -3.28 -17.05 -5.83
N ASN A 74 -4.03 -16.64 -6.85
CA ASN A 74 -4.71 -17.52 -7.79
C ASN A 74 -4.25 -17.21 -9.21
N VAL A 75 -3.96 -18.26 -9.98
CA VAL A 75 -3.66 -18.15 -11.41
C VAL A 75 -4.77 -18.84 -12.17
N TYR A 76 -5.46 -18.07 -13.01
CA TYR A 76 -6.54 -18.53 -13.86
C TYR A 76 -6.04 -18.59 -15.31
N LEU A 77 -6.01 -19.79 -15.85
CA LEU A 77 -5.85 -20.03 -17.28
C LEU A 77 -7.25 -20.30 -17.84
N SER A 78 -7.96 -19.25 -18.25
CA SER A 78 -9.33 -19.38 -18.72
C SER A 78 -9.47 -18.87 -20.15
N LYS A 79 -10.49 -19.35 -20.85
CA LYS A 79 -10.94 -18.72 -22.10
C LYS A 79 -11.67 -17.39 -21.85
N LYS A 80 -11.95 -17.04 -20.58
CA LYS A 80 -12.57 -15.77 -20.18
C LYS A 80 -12.54 -15.60 -18.66
N ALA A 81 -11.98 -14.51 -18.15
CA ALA A 81 -12.18 -14.10 -16.76
C ALA A 81 -13.14 -12.90 -16.71
N ALA A 82 -14.08 -12.90 -15.76
CA ALA A 82 -14.99 -11.76 -15.59
C ALA A 82 -14.21 -10.49 -15.27
N ILE A 83 -14.56 -9.36 -15.90
CA ILE A 83 -13.92 -8.07 -15.63
C ILE A 83 -14.34 -7.58 -14.24
N ILE A 84 -13.38 -7.40 -13.33
CA ILE A 84 -13.63 -6.73 -12.05
C ILE A 84 -13.45 -5.24 -12.31
N ASP A 85 -14.55 -4.56 -12.66
CA ASP A 85 -14.61 -3.11 -12.64
C ASP A 85 -14.94 -2.67 -11.20
N GLY A 86 -14.03 -1.94 -10.56
CA GLY A 86 -14.17 -1.50 -9.17
C GLY A 86 -15.38 -0.60 -8.90
N ASN A 87 -16.02 -0.05 -9.94
CA ASN A 87 -17.07 0.94 -9.82
C ASN A 87 -18.51 0.39 -9.88
N ASN A 88 -18.72 -0.91 -10.15
CA ASN A 88 -20.07 -1.48 -10.26
C ASN A 88 -20.24 -2.69 -9.32
N GLY A 89 -20.92 -2.46 -8.20
CA GLY A 89 -21.34 -3.51 -7.26
C GLY A 89 -22.41 -4.47 -7.79
N LEU A 90 -22.85 -4.33 -9.05
CA LEU A 90 -23.82 -5.21 -9.71
C LEU A 90 -23.51 -5.25 -11.21
N GLY A 91 -23.35 -6.46 -11.77
CA GLY A 91 -23.43 -6.67 -13.21
C GLY A 91 -22.22 -7.34 -13.84
N GLN A 92 -22.30 -8.67 -13.89
CA GLN A 92 -21.54 -9.52 -14.79
C GLN A 92 -21.81 -9.15 -16.26
N ASN A 93 -21.17 -8.11 -16.80
CA ASN A 93 -21.15 -7.89 -18.24
C ASN A 93 -19.99 -8.69 -18.83
N ALA A 94 -20.15 -10.01 -18.82
CA ALA A 94 -19.27 -10.94 -19.47
C ALA A 94 -19.42 -10.80 -21.00
N SER A 95 -18.74 -9.84 -21.64
CA SER A 95 -18.66 -9.75 -23.11
C SER A 95 -18.08 -11.05 -23.68
N LYS A 96 -18.83 -11.80 -24.51
CA LYS A 96 -18.39 -13.05 -25.14
C LYS A 96 -17.26 -12.76 -26.15
N GLY A 97 -16.03 -12.70 -25.68
CA GLY A 97 -14.82 -12.83 -26.50
C GLY A 97 -14.37 -14.29 -26.60
N THR A 98 -13.81 -14.67 -27.75
CA THR A 98 -13.34 -16.04 -28.07
C THR A 98 -11.87 -16.27 -27.67
N HIS A 99 -11.24 -15.28 -27.04
CA HIS A 99 -9.79 -15.17 -26.89
C HIS A 99 -9.28 -15.80 -25.59
N ARG A 100 -8.10 -16.43 -25.65
CA ARG A 100 -7.49 -17.09 -24.48
C ARG A 100 -6.80 -16.02 -23.61
N GLU A 101 -7.20 -15.95 -22.34
CA GLU A 101 -6.69 -14.95 -21.40
C GLU A 101 -5.97 -15.62 -20.23
N ILE A 102 -4.80 -15.09 -19.88
CA ILE A 102 -4.11 -15.46 -18.65
C ILE A 102 -4.44 -14.38 -17.63
N CYS A 103 -5.06 -14.79 -16.52
CA CYS A 103 -5.36 -13.89 -15.41
C CYS A 103 -4.61 -14.38 -14.16
N MET A 104 -3.88 -13.48 -13.50
CA MET A 104 -3.32 -13.70 -12.18
C MET A 104 -4.02 -12.77 -11.21
N ARG A 105 -4.61 -13.34 -10.16
CA ARG A 105 -5.31 -12.58 -9.12
C ARG A 105 -4.69 -12.89 -7.77
N GLY A 106 -4.17 -11.88 -7.10
CA GLY A 106 -3.79 -11.94 -5.69
C GLY A 106 -4.83 -11.22 -4.85
N THR A 107 -5.28 -11.86 -3.77
CA THR A 107 -6.07 -11.18 -2.73
C THR A 107 -5.35 -11.25 -1.40
N ALA A 108 -5.29 -10.15 -0.66
CA ALA A 108 -4.78 -10.11 0.71
C ALA A 108 -5.80 -9.39 1.62
N SER A 109 -6.01 -9.90 2.83
CA SER A 109 -6.95 -9.32 3.80
C SER A 109 -6.26 -8.99 5.14
N GLN A 110 -6.72 -7.92 5.77
CA GLN A 110 -6.22 -7.37 7.04
C GLN A 110 -4.69 -7.29 7.08
N TRP A 111 -4.09 -6.68 6.05
CA TRP A 111 -2.65 -6.56 5.94
C TRP A 111 -2.15 -5.31 6.66
N HIS A 112 -1.39 -5.50 7.73
CA HIS A 112 -0.84 -4.44 8.57
C HIS A 112 0.68 -4.46 8.46
N ILE A 113 1.26 -3.34 8.02
CA ILE A 113 2.69 -3.16 7.83
C ILE A 113 3.16 -2.04 8.75
N PHE A 114 4.14 -2.34 9.60
CA PHE A 114 4.84 -1.35 10.40
C PHE A 114 6.11 -0.89 9.71
N ARG A 115 6.33 0.43 9.71
CA ARG A 115 7.59 1.03 9.26
C ARG A 115 8.27 1.68 10.45
N SER A 116 9.23 0.95 11.04
CA SER A 116 10.04 1.35 12.19
C SER A 116 10.62 2.77 12.07
N ASN A 117 11.27 3.09 10.96
CA ASN A 117 11.89 4.41 10.72
C ASN A 117 10.91 5.60 10.77
N THR A 118 9.64 5.36 10.47
CA THR A 118 8.61 6.42 10.46
C THR A 118 7.64 6.32 11.63
N GLY A 119 7.64 5.20 12.36
CA GLY A 119 6.64 4.89 13.38
C GLY A 119 5.21 4.83 12.80
N ARG A 120 5.04 4.38 11.56
CA ARG A 120 3.73 4.34 10.89
C ARG A 120 3.26 2.92 10.70
N ILE A 121 1.96 2.73 10.84
CA ILE A 121 1.25 1.51 10.44
C ILE A 121 0.47 1.83 9.17
N TYR A 122 0.66 0.99 8.17
CA TYR A 122 -0.11 0.94 6.94
C TYR A 122 -1.04 -0.26 7.06
N THR A 123 -2.33 -0.01 7.07
CA THR A 123 -3.37 -1.05 7.16
C THR A 123 -4.12 -1.09 5.86
N PHE A 124 -4.34 -2.29 5.34
CA PHE A 124 -5.21 -2.56 4.19
C PHE A 124 -6.27 -3.56 4.65
N GLY A 125 -7.55 -3.17 4.56
CA GLY A 125 -8.66 -4.05 4.90
C GLY A 125 -8.73 -5.21 3.93
N ASP A 126 -8.92 -4.90 2.64
CA ASP A 126 -8.80 -5.86 1.55
C ASP A 126 -7.98 -5.27 0.42
N LEU A 127 -7.09 -6.08 -0.15
CA LEU A 127 -6.28 -5.74 -1.31
C LEU A 127 -6.53 -6.79 -2.38
N VAL A 128 -6.97 -6.36 -3.55
CA VAL A 128 -7.16 -7.23 -4.72
C VAL A 128 -6.29 -6.70 -5.84
N ALA A 129 -5.30 -7.49 -6.25
CA ALA A 129 -4.47 -7.23 -7.40
C ALA A 129 -4.85 -8.23 -8.50
N GLU A 130 -5.12 -7.75 -9.70
CA GLU A 130 -5.40 -8.59 -10.85
C GLU A 130 -4.58 -8.13 -12.05
N TRP A 131 -3.75 -9.03 -12.55
CA TRP A 131 -3.03 -8.85 -13.81
C TRP A 131 -3.67 -9.73 -14.87
N ARG A 132 -3.89 -9.17 -16.06
CA ARG A 132 -4.48 -9.87 -17.19
C ARG A 132 -3.63 -9.68 -18.42
N ARG A 133 -3.45 -10.77 -19.16
CA ARG A 133 -2.81 -10.79 -20.46
C ARG A 133 -3.72 -11.49 -21.45
N CYS A 134 -4.13 -10.76 -22.49
CA CYS A 134 -4.74 -11.38 -23.66
C CYS A 134 -3.64 -11.94 -24.56
N ASN A 135 -3.82 -13.14 -25.12
CA ASN A 135 -2.84 -13.68 -26.06
C ASN A 135 -2.91 -13.03 -27.44
N ASP A 136 -4.10 -12.55 -27.84
CA ASP A 136 -4.38 -12.11 -29.20
C ASP A 136 -4.12 -10.61 -29.40
N GLU A 137 -4.44 -9.81 -28.38
CA GLU A 137 -3.99 -8.43 -28.28
C GLU A 137 -2.79 -8.41 -27.35
N SER A 138 -1.63 -7.88 -27.76
CA SER A 138 -0.44 -7.68 -26.91
C SER A 138 -0.66 -6.68 -25.75
N ARG A 139 -1.91 -6.53 -25.31
CA ARG A 139 -2.38 -5.70 -24.23
C ARG A 139 -2.36 -6.49 -22.94
N GLU A 140 -1.59 -5.96 -22.01
CA GLU A 140 -1.54 -6.39 -20.62
C GLU A 140 -2.24 -5.29 -19.79
N SER A 141 -3.15 -5.70 -18.92
CA SER A 141 -3.83 -4.79 -17.99
C SER A 141 -3.58 -5.20 -16.55
N PHE A 142 -3.53 -4.21 -15.66
CA PHE A 142 -3.36 -4.43 -14.24
C PHE A 142 -4.38 -3.59 -13.47
N VAL A 143 -5.10 -4.23 -12.56
CA VAL A 143 -6.07 -3.61 -11.68
C VAL A 143 -5.65 -3.87 -10.24
N LEU A 144 -5.61 -2.84 -9.43
CA LEU A 144 -5.36 -2.92 -7.99
C LEU A 144 -6.48 -2.18 -7.27
N ILE A 145 -7.29 -2.92 -6.53
CA ILE A 145 -8.36 -2.40 -5.70
C ILE A 145 -7.91 -2.53 -4.25
N SER A 146 -7.87 -1.41 -3.54
CA SER A 146 -7.54 -1.35 -2.13
C SER A 146 -8.75 -0.82 -1.36
N ARG A 147 -9.22 -1.58 -0.39
CA ARG A 147 -10.32 -1.22 0.50
C ARG A 147 -9.83 -0.96 1.92
N GLU A 148 -10.44 0.01 2.56
CA GLU A 148 -10.16 0.45 3.93
C GLU A 148 -8.67 0.73 4.19
N ALA A 149 -7.98 1.37 3.24
CA ALA A 149 -6.58 1.69 3.41
C ALA A 149 -6.41 2.80 4.46
N ARG A 150 -5.60 2.54 5.50
CA ARG A 150 -5.32 3.48 6.59
C ARG A 150 -3.83 3.65 6.77
N TRP A 151 -3.35 4.88 6.73
CA TRP A 151 -1.96 5.20 7.04
C TRP A 151 -1.96 6.01 8.31
N THR A 152 -1.69 5.35 9.42
CA THR A 152 -1.75 5.95 10.76
C THR A 152 -0.36 5.98 11.36
N LYS A 153 0.07 7.15 11.81
CA LYS A 153 1.27 7.22 12.64
C LYS A 153 0.94 6.69 14.03
N VAL A 154 1.72 5.73 14.51
CA VAL A 154 1.59 5.21 15.88
C VAL A 154 2.27 6.22 16.80
N PRO A 155 1.65 6.58 17.94
CA PRO A 155 2.42 7.20 18.99
C PRO A 155 3.50 6.19 19.41
N ILE A 156 4.76 6.46 19.06
CA ILE A 156 5.86 5.75 19.71
C ILE A 156 5.75 6.20 21.16
N PHE A 157 5.16 5.34 21.98
CA PHE A 157 5.37 5.38 23.41
C PHE A 157 6.86 5.15 23.54
N VAL A 158 7.63 6.24 23.61
CA VAL A 158 8.95 6.15 24.21
C VAL A 158 8.60 5.76 25.64
N PRO A 159 8.84 4.52 26.10
CA PRO A 159 8.91 4.31 27.53
C PRO A 159 9.97 5.32 27.97
N MET A 160 9.55 6.32 28.74
CA MET A 160 10.49 7.11 29.51
C MET A 160 11.06 6.12 30.53
N ASP A 161 11.99 5.28 30.08
CA ASP A 161 12.81 4.43 30.92
C ASP A 161 13.59 5.39 31.82
N GLY A 162 13.10 5.51 33.05
CA GLY A 162 13.52 6.53 33.98
C GLY A 162 12.41 6.81 34.98
N ALA A 163 12.33 5.94 35.97
CA ALA A 163 11.59 6.11 37.21
C ALA A 163 11.66 7.54 37.77
N ASP A 164 10.60 7.92 38.48
CA ASP A 164 10.53 9.06 39.39
C ASP A 164 10.72 10.46 38.79
N GLY A 165 9.58 11.03 38.41
CA GLY A 165 9.43 12.47 38.38
C GLY A 165 8.17 12.86 37.64
N LYS A 166 7.20 13.43 38.35
CA LYS A 166 6.17 14.31 37.75
C LYS A 166 6.90 15.47 37.04
N LYS A 167 7.48 15.24 35.86
CA LYS A 167 7.95 16.32 35.01
C LYS A 167 6.73 17.16 34.72
N SER A 168 6.75 18.39 35.22
CA SER A 168 5.66 19.35 35.05
C SER A 168 5.23 19.36 33.59
N LYS A 169 3.91 19.32 33.32
CA LYS A 169 3.34 19.46 31.98
C LYS A 169 3.94 20.67 31.24
N PHE A 170 4.36 21.68 32.00
CA PHE A 170 5.06 22.86 31.50
C PHE A 170 6.45 22.56 30.92
N VAL A 171 7.26 21.70 31.54
CA VAL A 171 8.58 21.32 31.01
C VAL A 171 8.43 20.52 29.71
N GLN A 172 7.42 19.65 29.64
CA GLN A 172 7.09 18.93 28.41
C GLN A 172 6.64 19.91 27.30
N PHE A 173 5.78 20.86 27.65
CA PHE A 173 5.34 21.93 26.73
C PHE A 173 6.52 22.77 26.21
N LEU A 174 7.41 23.23 27.09
CA LEU A 174 8.60 23.98 26.68
C LEU A 174 9.52 23.15 25.80
N HIS A 175 9.71 21.86 26.11
CA HIS A 175 10.49 20.96 25.26
C HIS A 175 9.85 20.79 23.88
N THR A 176 8.51 20.77 23.78
CA THR A 176 7.84 20.76 22.48
C THR A 176 7.98 22.07 21.72
N LEU A 177 7.92 23.21 22.41
CA LEU A 177 8.09 24.52 21.79
C LEU A 177 9.52 24.70 21.28
N TYR A 178 10.52 24.23 22.03
CA TYR A 178 11.92 24.22 21.62
C TYR A 178 12.16 23.36 20.38
N ASN A 179 11.51 22.19 20.29
CA ASN A 179 11.58 21.31 19.13
C ASN A 179 10.60 21.70 18.00
N LEU A 180 9.85 22.78 18.14
CA LEU A 180 8.85 23.20 17.16
C LEU A 180 9.49 23.55 15.80
N PRO A 181 10.59 24.32 15.71
CA PRO A 181 11.19 24.68 14.43
C PRO A 181 11.71 23.46 13.65
N SER A 182 12.34 22.51 14.34
CA SER A 182 12.84 21.28 13.71
C SER A 182 11.69 20.39 13.22
N ASN A 183 10.59 20.32 13.98
CA ASN A 183 9.39 19.62 13.56
C ASN A 183 8.74 20.29 12.35
N VAL A 184 8.59 21.62 12.34
CA VAL A 184 8.03 22.36 11.20
C VAL A 184 8.87 22.15 9.94
N GLY A 185 10.20 22.21 10.04
CA GLY A 185 11.10 21.89 8.92
C GLY A 185 10.92 20.45 8.42
N ARG A 186 10.68 19.50 9.32
CA ARG A 186 10.38 18.10 8.96
C ARG A 186 9.01 17.97 8.27
N VAL A 187 7.98 18.68 8.73
CA VAL A 187 6.66 18.71 8.08
C VAL A 187 6.77 19.29 6.68
N TYR A 188 7.50 20.39 6.52
CA TYR A 188 7.72 21.03 5.24
C TYR A 188 8.42 20.09 4.24
N ASN A 189 9.45 19.37 4.68
CA ASN A 189 10.19 18.44 3.83
C ASN A 189 9.44 17.13 3.55
N ASN A 190 8.63 16.67 4.50
CA ASN A 190 7.83 15.45 4.38
C ASN A 190 6.45 15.62 5.04
N PRO A 191 5.45 16.16 4.31
CA PRO A 191 4.12 16.38 4.86
C PRO A 191 3.41 15.08 5.21
N ILE A 192 3.77 13.96 4.57
CA ILE A 192 3.20 12.65 4.85
C ILE A 192 3.49 12.24 6.30
N CYS A 193 4.59 12.68 6.92
CA CYS A 193 4.94 12.34 8.30
C CYS A 193 3.95 12.83 9.38
N THR A 194 3.07 13.78 9.05
CA THR A 194 2.08 14.37 9.97
C THR A 194 0.64 14.11 9.59
N LEU A 195 0.43 13.54 8.40
CA LEU A 195 -0.90 13.23 7.90
C LEU A 195 -1.26 11.81 8.30
N ASP A 196 -2.47 11.60 8.81
CA ASP A 196 -3.11 10.29 8.77
C ASP A 196 -4.07 10.28 7.57
N LEU A 197 -4.05 9.20 6.80
CA LEU A 197 -4.86 9.03 5.61
C LEU A 197 -5.81 7.86 5.81
N TYR A 198 -7.08 8.04 5.48
CA TYR A 198 -8.05 6.97 5.37
C TYR A 198 -8.72 7.03 4.01
N VAL A 199 -8.66 5.91 3.30
CA VAL A 199 -9.20 5.74 1.96
C VAL A 199 -10.11 4.50 1.98
N PRO A 200 -11.44 4.66 1.99
CA PRO A 200 -12.37 3.54 2.02
C PRO A 200 -12.25 2.64 0.79
N GLN A 201 -12.07 3.23 -0.40
CA GLN A 201 -11.83 2.49 -1.64
C GLN A 201 -10.92 3.29 -2.57
N CYS A 202 -9.90 2.63 -3.09
CA CYS A 202 -8.95 3.15 -4.08
C CYS A 202 -8.78 2.12 -5.20
N ASP A 203 -9.16 2.50 -6.40
CA ASP A 203 -9.11 1.64 -7.58
C ASP A 203 -8.07 2.18 -8.55
N ILE A 204 -7.02 1.39 -8.77
CA ILE A 204 -5.91 1.75 -9.65
C ILE A 204 -5.96 0.80 -10.85
N THR A 205 -6.16 1.36 -12.04
CA THR A 205 -6.24 0.59 -13.28
C THR A 205 -5.16 1.06 -14.25
N PHE A 206 -4.44 0.11 -14.82
CA PHE A 206 -3.46 0.31 -15.87
C PHE A 206 -3.94 -0.42 -17.12
N ALA A 207 -4.25 0.34 -18.17
CA ALA A 207 -4.72 -0.22 -19.44
C ALA A 207 -3.60 -0.86 -20.28
N GLU A 208 -2.36 -0.38 -20.09
CA GLU A 208 -1.17 -0.87 -20.77
C GLU A 208 -0.06 -1.03 -19.72
N PHE A 209 -0.01 -2.20 -19.10
CA PHE A 209 0.93 -2.54 -18.04
C PHE A 209 1.88 -3.63 -18.51
N ARG A 210 3.10 -3.26 -18.89
CA ARG A 210 4.12 -4.24 -19.27
C ARG A 210 4.75 -4.83 -18.01
N LEU A 211 4.51 -6.11 -17.75
CA LEU A 211 5.12 -6.81 -16.60
C LEU A 211 6.66 -6.75 -16.66
N ARG A 212 7.23 -6.79 -17.87
CA ARG A 212 8.69 -6.71 -18.12
C ARG A 212 9.31 -5.39 -17.69
N ASP A 213 8.58 -4.29 -17.84
CA ASP A 213 9.05 -2.96 -17.44
C ASP A 213 8.81 -2.67 -15.95
N ALA A 214 8.10 -3.57 -15.26
CA ALA A 214 7.83 -3.48 -13.83
C ALA A 214 9.03 -3.99 -13.02
N GLU A 215 10.15 -3.28 -13.13
CA GLU A 215 11.36 -3.53 -12.31
C GLU A 215 11.05 -3.57 -10.81
N LEU A 216 10.06 -2.78 -10.38
CA LEU A 216 9.54 -2.78 -9.00
C LEU A 216 8.89 -4.11 -8.60
N LEU A 217 8.17 -4.76 -9.53
CA LEU A 217 7.54 -6.05 -9.27
C LEU A 217 8.60 -7.15 -9.21
N ARG A 218 9.63 -7.06 -10.07
CA ARG A 218 10.80 -7.94 -10.01
C ARG A 218 11.54 -7.81 -8.68
N GLN A 219 11.90 -6.58 -8.29
CA GLN A 219 12.57 -6.30 -7.02
C GLN A 219 11.71 -6.73 -5.83
N GLY A 220 10.40 -6.51 -5.91
CA GLY A 220 9.44 -6.95 -4.90
C GLY A 220 9.37 -8.46 -4.76
N ALA A 221 9.26 -9.19 -5.87
CA ALA A 221 9.25 -10.64 -5.87
C ALA A 221 10.55 -11.20 -5.28
N THR A 222 11.72 -10.63 -5.64
CA THR A 222 13.01 -11.05 -5.07
C THR A 222 13.06 -10.79 -3.57
N LYS A 223 12.64 -9.61 -3.10
CA LYS A 223 12.61 -9.27 -1.67
C LYS A 223 11.63 -10.13 -0.87
N ILE A 224 10.47 -10.41 -1.43
CA ILE A 224 9.49 -11.33 -0.82
C ILE A 224 10.09 -12.73 -0.72
N LYS A 225 10.75 -13.21 -1.79
CA LYS A 225 11.44 -14.51 -1.78
C LYS A 225 12.56 -14.55 -0.72
N GLU A 226 13.37 -13.50 -0.61
CA GLU A 226 14.41 -13.39 0.43
C GLU A 226 13.80 -13.44 1.84
N LYS A 227 12.77 -12.64 2.12
CA LYS A 227 12.08 -12.66 3.41
C LYS A 227 11.39 -14.00 3.69
N TYR A 228 10.83 -14.64 2.68
CA TYR A 228 10.21 -15.96 2.81
C TYR A 228 11.24 -17.01 3.23
N VAL A 229 12.40 -17.04 2.55
CA VAL A 229 13.49 -17.96 2.89
C VAL A 229 13.99 -17.68 4.31
N ASP A 230 14.14 -16.41 4.70
CA ASP A 230 14.55 -16.02 6.05
C ASP A 230 13.53 -16.42 7.12
N ILE A 231 12.23 -16.34 6.84
CA ILE A 231 11.18 -16.78 7.77
C ILE A 231 11.14 -18.30 7.85
N GLU A 232 11.27 -19.02 6.73
CA GLU A 232 11.25 -20.49 6.70
C GLU A 232 12.48 -21.09 7.43
N THR A 233 13.64 -20.44 7.35
CA THR A 233 14.83 -20.87 8.11
C THR A 233 14.67 -20.65 9.62
N HIS A 234 14.00 -19.58 10.04
CA HIS A 234 13.78 -19.28 11.46
C HIS A 234 12.56 -20.03 12.04
N TYR A 235 11.54 -20.31 11.25
CA TYR A 235 10.27 -20.94 11.66
C TYR A 235 9.77 -21.95 10.61
N PRO A 236 10.38 -23.14 10.52
CA PRO A 236 10.00 -24.14 9.53
C PRO A 236 8.54 -24.59 9.73
N GLY A 237 7.76 -24.57 8.65
CA GLY A 237 6.39 -25.13 8.62
C GLY A 237 5.23 -24.17 8.91
N ILE A 238 5.47 -22.89 9.24
CA ILE A 238 4.36 -21.91 9.41
C ILE A 238 3.73 -21.53 8.06
N LEU A 239 4.49 -21.60 6.97
CA LEU A 239 4.06 -21.15 5.64
C LEU A 239 3.95 -22.28 4.61
N GLY A 240 4.02 -23.55 5.04
CA GLY A 240 4.10 -24.73 4.15
C GLY A 240 2.94 -24.90 3.15
N ASP A 241 1.75 -24.35 3.45
CA ASP A 241 0.58 -24.43 2.56
C ASP A 241 0.52 -23.31 1.51
N MET A 242 1.45 -22.35 1.56
CA MET A 242 1.38 -21.16 0.74
C MET A 242 1.99 -21.45 -0.66
N LYS A 243 1.16 -21.41 -1.71
CA LYS A 243 1.50 -21.72 -3.13
C LYS A 243 2.46 -20.70 -3.80
N TRP A 244 3.42 -20.17 -3.06
CA TRP A 244 4.36 -19.15 -3.51
C TRP A 244 5.29 -19.63 -4.61
N GLU A 245 5.71 -20.89 -4.59
CA GLU A 245 6.61 -21.41 -5.62
C GLU A 245 6.00 -21.31 -7.02
N PHE A 246 4.70 -21.60 -7.13
CA PHE A 246 4.00 -21.50 -8.41
C PHE A 246 3.86 -20.05 -8.88
N PHE A 247 3.62 -19.12 -7.94
CA PHE A 247 3.55 -17.69 -8.23
C PHE A 247 4.90 -17.12 -8.67
N LEU A 248 5.98 -17.45 -7.94
CA LEU A 248 7.34 -17.02 -8.26
C LEU A 248 7.82 -17.64 -9.58
N HIS A 249 7.54 -18.92 -9.81
CA HIS A 249 7.87 -19.60 -11.06
C HIS A 249 7.13 -18.95 -12.23
N ALA A 250 5.83 -18.67 -12.09
CA ALA A 250 5.05 -17.97 -13.10
C ALA A 250 5.68 -16.61 -13.42
N ILE A 251 5.92 -15.75 -12.42
CA ILE A 251 6.55 -14.43 -12.63
C ILE A 251 7.90 -14.54 -13.33
N SER A 252 8.76 -15.47 -12.90
CA SER A 252 10.09 -15.63 -13.49
C SER A 252 10.05 -16.10 -14.94
N SER A 253 9.10 -16.98 -15.30
CA SER A 253 8.90 -17.46 -16.67
C SER A 253 8.49 -16.35 -17.65
N PHE A 254 7.77 -15.33 -17.15
CA PHE A 254 7.36 -14.18 -17.97
C PHE A 254 8.50 -13.19 -18.26
N GLY A 255 9.61 -13.27 -17.51
CA GLY A 255 10.77 -12.38 -17.67
C GLY A 255 11.84 -12.87 -18.64
N GLN A 256 11.81 -14.13 -19.09
CA GLN A 256 12.88 -14.72 -19.92
C GLN A 256 12.59 -14.79 -21.43
N GLY A 257 11.42 -14.33 -21.88
CA GLY A 257 11.06 -14.30 -23.32
C GLY A 257 10.96 -12.91 -23.90
#